data_AF-K1T857-F1
#
_entry.id   AF-K1T857-F1
#
_cell.length_a   1.000
_cell.length_b   1.000
_cell.length_c   1.000
_cell.angle_alpha   90.00
_cell.angle_beta   90.00
_cell.angle_gamma   90.00
#
_symmetry.space_group_name_H-M   'P 1'
#
loop_
_entity.id
_entity.type
_entity.pdbx_description
1 polymer ?
#
loop_
_entity_poly.entity_id
_entity_poly.type
_entity_poly.pdbx_seq_one_letter_code
_entity_poly.pdbx_strand_id
1 'polypeptide(L)'
;MNRYDVEGIDRDLFEKAIPTVFSEPPVDVTYTELPTAKTVFAVEYLPGQFDQRADSASECIQLLSQGERPSVRSARIYLLDGELSAEDLEAIKKYVINPVEAREASLDTRDTLKMEFAVPTAVETLNGFCALDDAALENFRNEKGLAMDHADIVFCQNYFKSEQRDPTITEIR
;
A
#
# COMPACT_ATOMS: atom_id res chain seq x y z
N MET A 1 -4.06 6.54 19.61
CA MET A 1 -3.99 7.88 18.97
C MET A 1 -3.82 7.70 17.47
N ASN A 2 -4.31 8.62 16.64
CA ASN A 2 -4.12 8.58 15.20
C ASN A 2 -3.02 9.56 14.80
N ARG A 3 -2.05 9.11 14.01
CA ARG A 3 -1.04 9.95 13.35
C ARG A 3 -1.49 10.19 11.91
N TYR A 4 -1.36 11.43 11.44
CA TYR A 4 -1.54 11.80 10.05
C TYR A 4 -0.23 12.41 9.54
N ASP A 5 0.29 11.83 8.47
CA ASP A 5 1.40 12.41 7.72
C ASP A 5 0.81 13.02 6.44
N VAL A 6 1.17 14.26 6.11
CA VAL A 6 0.57 15.02 5.00
C VAL A 6 1.67 15.64 4.13
N GLU A 7 1.54 15.49 2.81
CA GLU A 7 2.42 16.10 1.82
C GLU A 7 1.58 16.79 0.72
N GLY A 8 2.05 17.94 0.23
CA GLY A 8 1.42 18.67 -0.88
C GLY A 8 0.53 19.83 -0.46
N ILE A 9 0.64 20.30 0.79
CA ILE A 9 -0.03 21.52 1.28
C ILE A 9 0.95 22.43 2.00
N ASP A 10 0.63 23.72 2.05
CA ASP A 10 1.38 24.68 2.86
C ASP A 10 1.03 24.58 4.36
N ARG A 11 1.81 25.27 5.18
CA ARG A 11 1.62 25.25 6.63
C ARG A 11 0.29 25.86 7.06
N ASP A 12 -0.16 26.92 6.40
CA ASP A 12 -1.40 27.63 6.76
C ASP A 12 -2.64 26.75 6.55
N LEU A 13 -2.66 25.99 5.46
CA LEU A 13 -3.70 25.00 5.19
C LEU A 13 -3.62 23.82 6.15
N PHE A 14 -2.41 23.36 6.50
CA PHE A 14 -2.23 22.31 7.51
C PHE A 14 -2.81 22.72 8.88
N GLU A 15 -2.51 23.94 9.34
CA GLU A 15 -3.05 24.48 10.60
C GLU A 15 -4.58 24.57 10.59
N LYS A 16 -5.18 24.93 9.45
CA LYS A 16 -6.64 24.93 9.30
C LYS A 16 -7.22 23.52 9.31
N ALA A 17 -6.51 22.54 8.76
CA ALA A 17 -6.97 21.15 8.69
C ALA A 17 -6.96 20.43 10.05
N ILE A 18 -6.11 20.84 11.00
CA ILE A 18 -6.05 20.23 12.35
C ILE A 18 -7.44 20.20 13.03
N PRO A 19 -8.11 21.34 13.27
CA PRO A 19 -9.38 21.36 14.00
C PRO A 19 -10.60 20.99 13.14
N THR A 20 -10.46 20.86 11.82
CA THR A 20 -11.61 20.62 10.92
C THR A 20 -11.60 19.25 10.25
N VAL A 21 -10.43 18.64 10.08
CA VAL A 21 -10.26 17.36 9.39
C VAL A 21 -9.63 16.31 10.29
N PHE A 22 -8.56 16.65 11.01
CA PHE A 22 -7.79 15.67 11.78
C PHE A 22 -8.31 15.42 13.20
N SER A 23 -9.21 16.26 13.69
CA SER A 23 -9.74 16.18 15.05
C SER A 23 -11.17 16.69 15.16
N GLU A 24 -11.83 16.26 16.22
CA GLU A 24 -13.05 16.85 16.75
C GLU A 24 -12.70 17.66 18.01
N PRO A 25 -12.48 18.99 17.90
CA PRO A 25 -11.92 19.81 18.98
C PRO A 25 -12.61 19.71 20.36
N PRO A 26 -13.94 19.47 20.46
CA PRO A 26 -14.59 19.32 21.76
C PRO A 26 -14.20 18.05 22.53
N VAL A 27 -13.66 17.02 21.86
CA VAL A 27 -13.42 15.69 22.44
C VAL A 27 -11.98 15.20 22.25
N ASP A 28 -11.27 15.75 21.27
CA ASP A 28 -9.92 15.34 20.93
C ASP A 28 -8.84 16.26 21.52
N VAL A 29 -7.69 15.67 21.82
CA VAL A 29 -6.45 16.39 22.11
C VAL A 29 -5.46 16.11 20.99
N THR A 30 -5.02 17.16 20.31
CA THR A 30 -4.10 17.09 19.17
C THR A 30 -2.67 17.39 19.59
N TYR A 31 -1.72 16.71 18.96
CA TYR A 31 -0.29 16.90 19.19
C TYR A 31 0.44 17.04 17.85
N THR A 32 1.41 17.93 17.77
CA THR A 32 2.33 18.03 16.62
C THR A 32 3.53 17.09 16.76
N GLU A 33 3.81 16.65 17.98
CA GLU A 33 4.90 15.74 18.33
C GLU A 33 4.36 14.57 19.14
N LEU A 34 5.05 13.43 19.07
CA LEU A 34 4.65 12.24 19.81
C LEU A 34 4.80 12.49 21.33
N PRO A 35 3.73 12.33 22.14
CA PRO A 35 3.84 12.45 23.57
C PRO A 35 4.73 11.34 24.15
N THR A 36 5.42 11.66 25.24
CA THR A 36 6.32 10.71 25.91
C THR A 36 5.53 9.57 26.54
N ALA A 37 5.93 8.33 26.26
CA ALA A 37 5.46 7.15 26.96
C ALA A 37 6.58 6.11 27.07
N LYS A 38 6.44 5.17 28.00
CA LYS A 38 7.44 4.12 28.26
C LYS A 38 7.57 3.16 27.09
N THR A 39 6.46 2.79 26.47
CA THR A 39 6.42 1.89 25.32
C THR A 39 5.51 2.48 24.25
N VAL A 40 6.06 2.66 23.04
CA VAL A 40 5.31 3.19 21.90
C VAL A 40 5.58 2.36 20.66
N PHE A 41 4.53 2.08 19.89
CA PHE A 41 4.63 1.58 18.53
C PHE A 41 3.49 2.12 17.66
N ALA A 42 3.67 2.04 16.35
CA ALA A 42 2.70 2.50 15.37
C ALA A 42 2.28 1.35 14.46
N VAL A 43 1.04 1.39 13.97
CA VAL A 43 0.51 0.42 13.02
C VAL A 43 -0.04 1.17 11.81
N GLU A 44 0.43 0.83 10.62
CA GLU A 44 -0.04 1.40 9.35
C GLU A 44 -0.54 0.30 8.42
N TYR A 45 -1.41 0.66 7.47
CA TYR A 45 -1.82 -0.25 6.41
C TYR A 45 -0.65 -0.62 5.51
N LEU A 46 -0.66 -1.87 5.01
CA LEU A 46 0.32 -2.30 4.02
C LEU A 46 0.20 -1.47 2.73
N PRO A 47 1.32 -1.21 2.02
CA PRO A 47 1.27 -0.61 0.70
C PRO A 47 0.30 -1.36 -0.23
N GLY A 48 -0.62 -0.62 -0.86
CA GLY A 48 -1.66 -1.18 -1.73
C GLY A 48 -2.97 -1.54 -1.03
N GLN A 49 -3.01 -1.58 0.31
CA GLN A 49 -4.27 -1.65 1.06
C GLN A 49 -4.95 -0.29 1.08
N PHE A 50 -6.28 -0.29 0.99
CA PHE A 50 -7.05 0.94 1.04
C PHE A 50 -7.18 1.44 2.49
N ASP A 51 -6.56 2.59 2.76
CA ASP A 51 -6.70 3.31 4.04
C ASP A 51 -7.83 4.34 3.93
N GLN A 52 -9.04 3.94 4.33
CA GLN A 52 -10.23 4.82 4.32
C GLN A 52 -10.02 6.11 5.11
N ARG A 53 -9.24 6.07 6.19
CA ARG A 53 -9.01 7.25 7.05
C ARG A 53 -8.10 8.25 6.35
N ALA A 54 -7.00 7.79 5.78
CA ALA A 54 -6.11 8.64 5.00
C ALA A 54 -6.82 9.19 3.75
N ASP A 55 -7.59 8.34 3.07
CA ASP A 55 -8.33 8.72 1.87
C ASP A 55 -9.36 9.82 2.16
N SER A 56 -10.19 9.64 3.20
CA SER A 56 -11.20 10.63 3.56
C SER A 56 -10.59 11.93 4.09
N ALA A 57 -9.47 11.87 4.82
CA ALA A 57 -8.75 13.08 5.23
C ALA A 57 -8.20 13.85 4.02
N SER A 58 -7.65 13.15 3.03
CA SER A 58 -7.17 13.74 1.78
C SER A 58 -8.30 14.46 1.03
N GLU A 59 -9.48 13.85 0.91
CA GLU A 59 -10.66 14.48 0.29
C GLU A 59 -11.16 15.70 1.07
N CYS A 60 -11.23 15.61 2.39
CA CYS A 60 -11.65 16.73 3.23
C CYS A 60 -10.70 17.94 3.09
N ILE A 61 -9.39 17.73 3.00
CA ILE A 61 -8.43 18.82 2.78
C ILE A 61 -8.55 19.39 1.36
N GLN A 62 -8.84 18.56 0.37
CA GLN A 62 -9.11 19.01 -1.00
C GLN A 62 -10.32 19.95 -1.01
N LEU A 63 -11.42 19.58 -0.34
CA LEU A 63 -12.61 20.40 -0.22
C LEU A 63 -12.35 21.70 0.55
N LEU A 64 -11.56 21.63 1.63
CA LEU A 64 -11.19 22.78 2.45
C LEU A 64 -10.38 23.82 1.66
N SER A 65 -9.48 23.34 0.79
CA SER A 65 -8.57 24.19 0.02
C SER A 65 -9.12 24.61 -1.34
N GLN A 66 -10.11 23.89 -1.86
CA GLN A 66 -10.55 23.96 -3.27
C GLN A 66 -9.38 23.77 -4.26
N GLY A 67 -8.34 23.06 -3.83
CA GLY A 67 -7.10 22.87 -4.57
C GLY A 67 -6.88 21.43 -5.02
N GLU A 68 -5.61 21.09 -5.22
CA GLU A 68 -5.18 19.73 -5.51
C GLU A 68 -5.39 18.82 -4.30
N ARG A 69 -5.63 17.53 -4.56
CA ARG A 69 -5.78 16.51 -3.52
C ARG A 69 -4.42 16.17 -2.93
N PRO A 70 -4.17 16.43 -1.64
CA PRO A 70 -2.87 16.16 -1.05
C PRO A 70 -2.68 14.68 -0.73
N SER A 71 -1.42 14.27 -0.58
CA SER A 71 -1.10 12.92 -0.10
C SER A 71 -1.27 12.89 1.41
N VAL A 72 -2.08 11.95 1.90
CA VAL A 72 -2.22 11.66 3.34
C VAL A 72 -1.88 10.20 3.59
N ARG A 73 -1.20 9.94 4.71
CA ARG A 73 -1.04 8.61 5.29
C ARG A 73 -1.50 8.64 6.74
N SER A 74 -2.12 7.55 7.19
CA SER A 74 -2.53 7.41 8.58
C SER A 74 -1.85 6.21 9.24
N ALA A 75 -1.57 6.37 10.53
CA ALA A 75 -1.09 5.29 11.38
C ALA A 75 -1.77 5.36 12.74
N ARG A 76 -1.99 4.21 13.38
CA ARG A 76 -2.48 4.13 14.75
C ARG A 76 -1.32 3.98 15.71
N ILE A 77 -1.15 4.96 16.57
CA ILE A 77 -0.13 4.98 17.63
C ILE A 77 -0.70 4.39 18.91
N TYR A 78 0.04 3.44 19.47
CA TYR A 78 -0.20 2.82 20.77
C TYR A 78 0.81 3.35 21.77
N LEU A 79 0.31 4.04 22.80
CA LEU A 79 1.09 4.47 23.95
C LEU A 79 0.70 3.54 25.10
N LEU A 80 1.61 2.66 25.51
CA LEU A 80 1.34 1.69 26.56
C LEU A 80 2.05 2.12 27.85
N ASP A 81 1.30 2.10 28.94
CA ASP A 81 1.81 2.36 30.29
C ASP A 81 1.80 1.08 31.13
N GLY A 82 2.68 1.02 32.12
CA GLY A 82 2.85 -0.12 33.03
C GLY A 82 4.16 -0.90 32.86
N GLU A 83 4.27 -1.99 33.61
CA GLU A 83 5.36 -2.95 33.49
C GLU A 83 4.97 -4.03 32.49
N LEU A 84 5.47 -3.89 31.26
CA LEU A 84 5.27 -4.85 30.18
C LEU A 84 6.58 -5.57 29.90
N SER A 85 6.54 -6.89 29.87
CA SER A 85 7.64 -7.69 29.35
C SER A 85 7.70 -7.58 27.82
N ALA A 86 8.80 -8.04 27.23
CA ALA A 86 8.90 -8.16 25.77
C ALA A 86 7.85 -9.13 25.20
N GLU A 87 7.50 -10.18 25.95
CA GLU A 87 6.50 -11.17 25.57
C GLU A 87 5.09 -10.57 25.55
N ASP A 88 4.75 -9.72 26.53
CA ASP A 88 3.48 -8.99 26.56
C ASP A 88 3.36 -8.04 25.37
N LEU A 89 4.45 -7.32 25.05
CA LEU A 89 4.48 -6.39 23.92
C LEU A 89 4.27 -7.12 22.59
N GLU A 90 4.93 -8.25 22.37
CA GLU A 90 4.75 -9.07 21.17
C GLU A 90 3.33 -9.66 21.08
N ALA A 91 2.75 -10.09 22.20
CA ALA A 91 1.37 -10.55 22.24
C ALA A 91 0.38 -9.43 21.87
N ILE A 92 0.59 -8.22 22.38
CA ILE A 92 -0.22 -7.05 22.04
C ILE A 92 -0.08 -6.72 20.56
N LYS A 93 1.15 -6.64 20.03
CA LYS A 93 1.41 -6.37 18.62
C LYS A 93 0.73 -7.39 17.72
N LYS A 94 0.87 -8.69 18.01
CA LYS A 94 0.22 -9.77 17.26
C LYS A 94 -1.31 -9.67 17.30
N TYR A 95 -1.87 -9.17 18.39
CA TYR A 95 -3.31 -8.98 18.52
C TYR A 95 -3.82 -7.80 17.69
N VAL A 96 -3.08 -6.68 17.66
CA VAL A 96 -3.54 -5.45 17.01
C VAL A 96 -3.08 -5.26 15.56
N ILE A 97 -2.06 -6.00 15.12
CA ILE A 97 -1.52 -5.97 13.76
C ILE A 97 -2.07 -7.18 13.01
N ASN A 98 -3.02 -6.95 12.11
CA ASN A 98 -3.46 -7.96 11.15
C ASN A 98 -2.43 -8.05 10.01
N PRO A 99 -1.65 -9.15 9.87
CA PRO A 99 -0.57 -9.24 8.87
C PRO A 99 -1.07 -9.23 7.42
N VAL A 100 -2.37 -9.44 7.18
CA VAL A 100 -2.97 -9.35 5.84
C VAL A 100 -3.20 -7.90 5.42
N GLU A 101 -3.41 -7.00 6.37
CA GLU A 101 -3.87 -5.63 6.13
C GLU A 101 -2.87 -4.56 6.58
N ALA A 102 -2.11 -4.84 7.64
CA ALA A 102 -1.33 -3.85 8.35
C ALA A 102 0.05 -4.38 8.77
N ARG A 103 0.94 -3.44 9.06
CA ARG A 103 2.29 -3.69 9.59
C ARG A 103 2.64 -2.69 10.67
N GLU A 104 3.68 -2.99 11.43
CA GLU A 104 4.29 -2.01 12.29
C GLU A 104 4.91 -0.88 11.44
N ALA A 105 4.60 0.37 11.81
CA ALA A 105 5.07 1.56 11.12
C ALA A 105 6.28 2.16 11.85
N SER A 106 7.21 2.76 11.11
CA SER A 106 8.24 3.59 11.73
C SER A 106 7.63 4.80 12.44
N LEU A 107 8.22 5.17 13.57
CA LEU A 107 7.93 6.41 14.31
C LEU A 107 8.71 7.61 13.77
N ASP A 108 9.68 7.39 12.89
CA ASP A 108 10.50 8.44 12.30
C ASP A 108 9.67 9.34 11.38
N THR A 109 10.11 10.59 11.27
CA THR A 109 9.59 11.53 10.28
C THR A 109 9.93 11.08 8.87
N ARG A 110 9.04 11.36 7.91
CA ARG A 110 9.28 11.07 6.49
C ARG A 110 9.45 12.36 5.72
N ASP A 111 10.42 12.38 4.81
CA ASP A 111 10.61 13.51 3.89
C ASP A 111 9.57 13.52 2.77
N THR A 112 9.06 12.33 2.39
CA THR A 112 8.02 12.19 1.37
C THR A 112 7.10 11.00 1.64
N LEU A 113 5.85 11.15 1.23
CA LEU A 113 4.78 10.16 1.20
C LEU A 113 4.57 9.55 -0.19
N LYS A 114 5.26 10.07 -1.20
CA LYS A 114 5.25 9.50 -2.54
C LYS A 114 5.88 8.12 -2.49
N MET A 115 5.13 7.13 -2.96
CA MET A 115 5.70 5.82 -3.24
C MET A 115 6.33 5.89 -4.62
N GLU A 116 7.64 5.69 -4.70
CA GLU A 116 8.31 5.43 -5.97
C GLU A 116 7.84 4.07 -6.47
N PHE A 117 6.83 4.08 -7.33
CA PHE A 117 6.57 2.93 -8.17
C PHE A 117 7.66 2.93 -9.23
N ALA A 118 8.52 1.91 -9.21
CA ALA A 118 9.30 1.58 -10.39
C ALA A 118 8.28 1.33 -11.51
N VAL A 119 8.12 2.30 -12.41
CA VAL A 119 7.36 2.09 -13.65
C VAL A 119 8.01 0.89 -14.31
N PRO A 120 7.31 -0.24 -14.52
CA PRO A 120 7.92 -1.40 -15.17
C PRO A 120 8.33 -0.96 -16.58
N THR A 121 9.61 -0.69 -16.79
CA THR A 121 10.11 -0.06 -18.03
C THR A 121 10.12 -1.02 -19.23
N ALA A 122 9.74 -2.27 -19.05
CA ALA A 122 9.46 -3.18 -20.15
C ALA A 122 8.56 -4.32 -19.65
N VAL A 123 7.45 -4.54 -20.35
CA VAL A 123 6.72 -5.79 -20.22
C VAL A 123 7.54 -6.86 -20.94
N GLU A 124 7.91 -7.93 -20.23
CA GLU A 124 8.69 -9.04 -20.78
C GLU A 124 7.93 -9.67 -21.97
N THR A 125 8.55 -9.67 -23.15
CA THR A 125 8.09 -10.48 -24.29
C THR A 125 8.55 -11.93 -24.10
N LEU A 126 7.63 -12.87 -24.27
CA LEU A 126 7.87 -14.30 -24.13
C LEU A 126 8.50 -14.86 -25.41
N ASN A 127 9.73 -14.44 -25.70
CA ASN A 127 10.46 -14.81 -26.90
C ASN A 127 10.55 -16.33 -27.05
N GLY A 128 10.09 -16.86 -28.19
CA GLY A 128 10.05 -18.28 -28.50
C GLY A 128 8.76 -18.99 -28.07
N PHE A 129 7.78 -18.30 -27.48
CA PHE A 129 6.49 -18.90 -27.09
C PHE A 129 5.79 -19.59 -28.26
N CYS A 130 5.79 -18.96 -29.44
CA CYS A 130 5.22 -19.53 -30.66
C CYS A 130 6.03 -20.73 -31.19
N ALA A 131 7.27 -20.93 -30.75
CA ALA A 131 8.13 -22.03 -31.18
C ALA A 131 8.12 -23.22 -30.20
N LEU A 132 7.51 -23.08 -29.03
CA LEU A 132 7.40 -24.16 -28.04
C LEU A 132 6.58 -25.33 -28.59
N ASP A 133 7.07 -26.54 -28.32
CA ASP A 133 6.27 -27.75 -28.51
C ASP A 133 5.27 -27.92 -27.35
N ASP A 134 4.36 -28.88 -27.50
CA ASP A 134 3.25 -29.11 -26.55
C ASP A 134 3.75 -29.38 -25.12
N ALA A 135 4.84 -30.13 -24.98
CA ALA A 135 5.44 -30.46 -23.68
C ALA A 135 6.14 -29.23 -23.05
N ALA A 136 6.82 -28.42 -23.85
CA ALA A 136 7.45 -27.19 -23.40
C ALA A 136 6.41 -26.11 -23.04
N LEU A 137 5.26 -26.10 -23.72
CA LEU A 137 4.15 -25.19 -23.42
C LEU A 137 3.48 -25.51 -22.07
N GLU A 138 3.29 -26.80 -21.78
CA GLU A 138 2.82 -27.29 -20.47
C GLU A 138 3.80 -26.90 -19.35
N ASN A 139 5.10 -27.11 -19.57
CA ASN A 139 6.13 -26.70 -18.61
C ASN A 139 6.13 -25.18 -18.39
N PHE A 140 6.00 -24.40 -19.46
CA PHE A 140 5.93 -22.95 -19.40
C PHE A 140 4.72 -22.46 -18.58
N ARG A 141 3.55 -23.09 -18.76
CA ARG A 141 2.33 -22.79 -17.98
C ARG A 141 2.56 -22.98 -16.48
N ASN A 142 3.19 -24.10 -16.12
CA ASN A 142 3.45 -24.47 -14.74
C ASN A 142 4.54 -23.58 -14.10
N GLU A 143 5.61 -23.24 -14.84
CA GLU A 143 6.69 -22.37 -14.36
C GLU A 143 6.22 -20.93 -14.11
N LYS A 144 5.41 -20.37 -15.02
CA LYS A 144 4.88 -19.01 -14.88
C LYS A 144 3.62 -18.93 -14.00
N GLY A 145 3.10 -20.06 -13.52
CA GLY A 145 1.95 -20.14 -12.62
C GLY A 145 0.67 -19.58 -13.23
N LEU A 146 0.45 -19.82 -14.53
CA LEU A 146 -0.73 -19.30 -15.24
C LEU A 146 -1.99 -20.04 -14.76
N ALA A 147 -3.08 -19.30 -14.57
CA ALA A 147 -4.34 -19.83 -14.05
C ALA A 147 -5.22 -20.54 -15.10
N MET A 148 -4.81 -20.49 -16.38
CA MET A 148 -5.52 -21.11 -17.51
C MET A 148 -5.14 -22.60 -17.66
N ASP A 149 -5.94 -23.37 -18.40
CA ASP A 149 -5.64 -24.79 -18.65
C ASP A 149 -4.73 -25.00 -19.88
N HIS A 150 -4.39 -26.27 -20.18
CA HIS A 150 -3.55 -26.58 -21.36
C HIS A 150 -4.21 -26.22 -22.69
N ALA A 151 -5.53 -26.38 -22.79
CA ALA A 151 -6.24 -26.05 -24.02
C ALA A 151 -6.24 -24.54 -24.28
N ASP A 152 -6.39 -23.74 -23.21
CA ASP A 152 -6.32 -22.28 -23.26
C ASP A 152 -4.95 -21.78 -23.73
N ILE A 153 -3.85 -22.31 -23.16
CA ILE A 153 -2.51 -21.85 -23.55
C ILE A 153 -2.16 -22.26 -24.99
N VAL A 154 -2.62 -23.43 -25.45
CA VAL A 154 -2.51 -23.84 -26.86
C VAL A 154 -3.32 -22.92 -27.77
N PHE A 155 -4.51 -22.51 -27.34
CA PHE A 155 -5.32 -21.55 -28.08
C PHE A 155 -4.61 -20.19 -28.21
N CYS A 156 -4.06 -19.67 -27.10
CA CYS A 156 -3.22 -18.47 -27.12
C CYS A 156 -2.03 -18.63 -28.07
N GLN A 157 -1.31 -19.75 -28.00
CA GLN A 157 -0.17 -20.01 -28.89
C GLN A 157 -0.58 -19.96 -30.37
N ASN A 158 -1.72 -20.55 -30.73
CA ASN A 158 -2.23 -20.52 -32.10
C ASN A 158 -2.62 -19.11 -32.54
N TYR A 159 -3.22 -18.32 -31.65
CA TYR A 159 -3.53 -16.92 -31.90
C TYR A 159 -2.25 -16.10 -32.18
N PHE A 160 -1.23 -16.19 -31.32
CA PHE A 160 0.02 -15.44 -31.48
C PHE A 160 0.86 -15.91 -32.69
N LYS A 161 0.81 -17.22 -33.01
CA LYS A 161 1.33 -17.74 -34.29
C LYS A 161 0.66 -17.09 -35.50
N SER A 162 -0.67 -16.88 -35.44
CA SER A 162 -1.41 -16.23 -36.54
C SER A 162 -1.07 -14.74 -36.69
N GLU A 163 -0.74 -14.07 -35.58
CA GLU A 163 -0.27 -12.68 -35.51
C GLU A 163 1.23 -12.52 -35.82
N GLN A 164 1.94 -13.64 -36.05
CA GLN A 164 3.39 -13.68 -36.34
C GLN A 164 4.24 -12.95 -35.28
N ARG A 165 3.84 -13.00 -34.01
CA ARG A 165 4.57 -12.39 -32.90
C ARG A 165 4.43 -13.21 -31.63
N ASP A 166 5.43 -13.11 -30.76
CA ASP A 166 5.31 -13.65 -29.40
C ASP A 166 4.51 -12.70 -28.49
N PRO A 167 3.76 -13.24 -27.52
CA PRO A 167 3.03 -12.45 -26.55
C PRO A 167 3.96 -11.81 -25.51
N THR A 168 3.44 -10.78 -24.87
CA THR A 168 3.98 -10.27 -23.60
C THR A 168 3.44 -11.05 -22.41
N ILE A 169 4.14 -11.03 -21.28
CA ILE A 169 3.69 -11.71 -20.06
C ILE A 169 2.30 -11.23 -19.60
N THR A 170 1.94 -9.96 -19.84
CA THR A 170 0.62 -9.43 -19.49
C THR A 170 -0.51 -9.88 -20.42
N GLU A 171 -0.20 -10.31 -21.65
CA GLU A 171 -1.21 -10.84 -22.58
C GLU A 171 -1.54 -12.32 -22.30
N ILE A 172 -0.70 -13.01 -21.52
CA ILE A 172 -0.82 -14.43 -21.19
C ILE A 172 -1.22 -14.67 -19.72
N ARG A 173 -1.02 -13.69 -18.83
CA ARG A 173 -1.26 -13.85 -17.38
C ARG A 173 -2.68 -13.53 -16.96
#